data_AF-A0AAQ3AZQ1-F1
#
_entry.id   AF-A0AAQ3AZQ1-F1
#
_cell.length_a   1.000
_cell.length_b   1.000
_cell.length_c   1.000
_cell.angle_alpha   90.00
_cell.angle_beta   90.00
_cell.angle_gamma   90.00
#
_symmetry.space_group_name_H-M   'P 1'
#
loop_
_entity.id
_entity.type
_entity.pdbx_description
1 polymer ?
#
loop_
_entity_poly.entity_id
_entity_poly.type
_entity_poly.pdbx_seq_one_letter_code
_entity_poly.pdbx_strand_id
1 'polypeptide(L)'
;MDSNTVTGLVLGAVISYVLPKISPYIDAKLKTFGNLVRDKCFDPIRGIFRKRRLKKLKQLRITRKNSSAVTFKIVSAHIYFLLFWGVIFFYAHLLIQTDYAKLFESNFWFGMLLSTPIYCFEFAWLRADGHAKELVKQRGRLGL
;
A
#
# COMPACT_ATOMS: atom_id res chain seq x y z
N MET A 1 -7.02 -39.11 37.62
CA MET A 1 -6.54 -37.76 37.24
C MET A 1 -5.23 -37.96 36.51
N ASP A 2 -5.16 -37.51 35.27
CA ASP A 2 -3.98 -37.71 34.44
C ASP A 2 -2.83 -36.83 34.96
N SER A 3 -1.61 -37.36 34.94
CA SER A 3 -0.39 -36.65 35.38
C SER A 3 -0.23 -35.27 34.70
N ASN A 4 -0.73 -35.15 33.47
CA ASN A 4 -0.70 -33.93 32.67
C ASN A 4 -1.63 -32.84 33.22
N THR A 5 -2.75 -33.20 33.85
CA THR A 5 -3.69 -32.23 34.43
C THR A 5 -3.15 -31.64 35.73
N VAL A 6 -2.47 -32.46 36.54
CA VAL A 6 -1.85 -32.02 37.80
C VAL A 6 -0.64 -31.13 37.54
N THR A 7 0.21 -31.49 36.58
CA THR A 7 1.36 -30.66 36.19
C THR A 7 0.92 -29.33 35.60
N GLY A 8 -0.15 -29.29 34.80
CA GLY A 8 -0.73 -28.04 34.28
C GLY A 8 -1.27 -27.11 35.37
N LEU A 9 -1.94 -27.66 36.40
CA LEU A 9 -2.44 -26.88 37.53
C LEU A 9 -1.30 -26.30 38.39
N VAL A 10 -0.26 -27.09 38.65
CA VAL A 10 0.91 -26.65 39.44
C VAL A 10 1.69 -25.58 38.66
N LEU A 11 1.92 -25.77 37.37
CA LEU A 11 2.56 -24.76 36.51
C LEU A 11 1.75 -23.46 36.47
N GLY A 12 0.43 -23.55 36.30
CA GLY A 12 -0.45 -22.38 36.30
C GLY A 12 -0.41 -21.60 37.63
N ALA A 13 -0.42 -22.31 38.77
CA ALA A 13 -0.32 -21.71 40.09
C ALA A 13 1.04 -21.01 40.28
N VAL A 14 2.15 -21.67 39.92
CA VAL A 14 3.50 -21.10 40.00
C VAL A 14 3.63 -19.85 39.12
N ILE A 15 3.15 -19.92 37.87
CA ILE A 15 3.15 -18.79 36.94
C ILE A 15 2.34 -17.62 37.51
N SER A 16 1.15 -17.87 38.06
CA SER A 16 0.28 -16.84 38.63
C SER A 16 0.85 -16.14 39.87
N TYR A 17 1.70 -16.82 40.66
CA TYR A 17 2.38 -16.24 41.82
C TYR A 17 3.65 -15.47 41.42
N VAL A 18 4.37 -15.96 40.41
CA VAL A 18 5.62 -15.36 39.95
C VAL A 18 5.39 -14.13 39.07
N LEU A 19 4.37 -14.14 38.20
CA LEU A 19 3.98 -13.01 37.33
C LEU A 19 3.82 -11.65 38.06
N PRO A 20 3.03 -11.53 39.15
CA PRO A 20 2.85 -10.25 39.82
C PRO A 20 4.14 -9.74 40.48
N LYS A 21 5.06 -10.64 40.82
CA LYS A 21 6.36 -10.28 41.43
C LYS A 21 7.37 -9.80 40.38
N ILE A 22 7.27 -10.28 39.15
CA ILE A 22 8.16 -9.89 38.03
C ILE A 22 7.55 -8.75 37.19
N SER A 23 6.22 -8.57 37.21
CA SER A 23 5.47 -7.48 36.54
C SER A 23 6.13 -6.11 36.66
N PRO A 24 6.45 -5.58 37.87
CA PRO A 24 6.98 -4.22 37.98
C PRO A 24 8.34 -4.06 37.29
N TYR A 25 9.13 -5.12 37.20
CA TYR A 25 10.45 -5.12 36.56
C TYR A 25 10.35 -5.27 35.04
N ILE A 26 9.43 -6.11 34.56
CA ILE A 26 9.12 -6.25 33.13
C ILE A 26 8.54 -4.95 32.60
N ASP A 27 7.55 -4.36 33.28
CA ASP A 27 6.89 -3.12 32.85
C ASP A 27 7.86 -1.94 32.76
N ALA A 28 8.82 -1.84 33.70
CA ALA A 28 9.87 -0.83 33.65
C ALA A 28 10.76 -0.98 32.42
N LYS A 29 11.26 -2.20 32.14
CA LYS A 29 12.07 -2.51 30.96
C LYS A 29 11.29 -2.32 29.66
N LEU A 30 10.03 -2.74 29.62
CA LEU A 30 9.15 -2.66 28.44
C LEU A 30 8.85 -1.20 28.07
N LYS A 31 8.63 -0.33 29.06
CA LYS A 31 8.45 1.12 28.83
C LYS A 31 9.70 1.76 28.25
N THR A 32 10.88 1.44 28.77
CA THR A 32 12.15 1.98 28.22
C THR A 32 12.39 1.50 26.79
N PHE A 33 12.12 0.23 26.51
CA PHE A 33 12.26 -0.35 25.17
C PHE A 33 11.25 0.24 24.20
N GLY A 34 10.00 0.41 24.63
CA GLY A 34 8.93 1.05 23.85
C GLY A 34 9.25 2.50 23.48
N ASN A 35 9.78 3.28 24.42
CA ASN A 35 10.21 4.65 24.15
C ASN A 35 11.41 4.69 23.18
N LEU A 36 12.38 3.79 23.34
CA LEU A 36 13.54 3.71 22.44
C LEU A 36 13.14 3.34 21.01
N VAL A 37 12.23 2.37 20.84
CA VAL A 37 11.69 1.96 19.53
C VAL A 37 10.87 3.08 18.90
N ARG A 38 10.05 3.77 19.70
CA ARG A 38 9.28 4.92 19.25
C ARG A 38 10.18 6.06 18.74
N ASP A 39 11.19 6.44 19.51
CA ASP A 39 12.05 7.57 19.17
C ASP A 39 13.06 7.24 18.06
N LYS A 40 13.59 6.00 18.02
CA LYS A 40 14.58 5.61 17.00
C LYS A 40 13.99 5.05 15.70
N CYS A 41 12.82 4.40 15.74
CA CYS A 41 12.20 3.88 14.51
C CYS A 41 11.06 4.78 14.03
N PHE A 42 10.09 5.11 14.88
CA PHE A 42 8.88 5.81 14.40
C PHE A 42 9.11 7.27 14.04
N ASP A 43 9.92 8.01 14.81
CA ASP A 43 10.18 9.43 14.52
C ASP A 43 10.98 9.70 13.24
N PRO A 44 12.06 8.99 12.90
CA PRO A 44 12.73 9.19 11.62
C PRO A 44 11.86 8.74 10.45
N ILE A 45 11.08 7.66 10.61
CA ILE A 45 10.09 7.25 9.59
C ILE A 45 9.07 8.37 9.37
N ARG A 46 8.49 8.92 10.45
CA ARG A 46 7.55 10.05 10.39
C ARG A 46 8.18 11.29 9.75
N GLY A 47 9.46 11.55 10.02
CA GLY A 47 10.25 12.61 9.37
C GLY A 47 10.38 12.43 7.86
N ILE A 48 10.65 11.20 7.39
CA ILE A 48 10.74 10.87 5.96
C ILE A 48 9.39 11.07 5.26
N PHE A 49 8.30 10.58 5.86
CA PHE A 49 6.95 10.78 5.31
C PHE A 49 6.59 12.26 5.23
N ARG A 50 6.94 13.06 6.25
CA ARG A 50 6.71 14.51 6.27
C ARG A 50 7.52 15.23 5.18
N LYS A 51 8.79 14.86 4.96
CA LYS A 51 9.63 15.40 3.88
C LYS A 51 9.06 15.03 2.50
N ARG A 52 8.62 13.79 2.29
CA ARG A 52 7.96 13.34 1.04
C ARG A 52 6.69 14.13 0.77
N ARG A 53 5.83 14.32 1.78
CA ARG A 53 4.61 15.13 1.68
C ARG A 53 4.92 16.58 1.32
N LEU A 54 5.94 17.17 1.93
CA LEU A 54 6.32 18.56 1.67
C LEU A 54 6.86 18.75 0.24
N LYS A 55 7.69 17.82 -0.26
CA LYS A 55 8.12 17.82 -1.67
C LYS A 55 6.93 17.72 -2.62
N LYS A 56 5.98 16.82 -2.34
CA LYS A 56 4.75 16.66 -3.13
C LYS A 56 3.93 17.96 -3.18
N LEU A 57 3.73 18.60 -2.04
CA LEU A 57 3.03 19.88 -1.96
C LEU A 57 3.75 21.01 -2.70
N LYS A 58 5.10 21.05 -2.64
CA LYS A 58 5.89 22.04 -3.37
C LYS A 58 5.76 21.86 -4.89
N GLN A 59 5.80 20.61 -5.38
CA GLN A 59 5.58 20.30 -6.79
C GLN A 59 4.17 20.72 -7.24
N LEU A 60 3.13 20.34 -6.48
CA LEU A 60 1.75 20.72 -6.79
C LEU A 60 1.57 22.24 -6.84
N ARG A 61 2.20 23.00 -5.92
CA ARG A 61 2.17 24.46 -5.92
C ARG A 61 2.79 25.07 -7.18
N ILE A 62 3.89 24.50 -7.68
CA ILE A 62 4.56 24.96 -8.91
C ILE A 62 3.68 24.63 -10.12
N THR A 63 3.20 23.39 -10.23
CA THR A 63 2.35 22.94 -11.33
C THR A 63 1.03 23.70 -11.41
N ARG A 64 0.44 24.10 -10.27
CA ARG A 64 -0.81 24.88 -10.24
C ARG A 64 -0.74 26.22 -10.95
N LYS A 65 0.44 26.85 -11.02
CA LYS A 65 0.60 28.15 -11.69
C LYS A 65 0.50 28.06 -13.21
N ASN A 66 0.71 26.86 -13.77
CA ASN A 66 0.69 26.64 -15.21
C ASN A 66 -0.57 25.85 -15.60
N SER A 67 -1.58 26.55 -16.11
CA SER A 67 -2.86 25.96 -16.52
C SER A 67 -2.67 24.83 -17.54
N SER A 68 -1.79 25.03 -18.52
CA SER A 68 -1.50 24.04 -19.57
C SER A 68 -0.90 22.76 -19.00
N ALA A 69 -0.04 22.86 -18.00
CA ALA A 69 0.55 21.70 -17.33
C ALA A 69 -0.50 20.88 -16.56
N VAL A 70 -1.51 21.53 -15.97
CA VAL A 70 -2.61 20.85 -15.27
C VAL A 70 -3.49 20.11 -16.27
N THR A 71 -3.91 20.77 -17.35
CA THR A 71 -4.70 20.15 -18.41
C THR A 71 -3.98 18.96 -19.03
N PHE A 72 -2.68 19.09 -19.30
CA PHE A 72 -1.87 17.99 -19.81
C PHE A 72 -1.87 16.77 -18.88
N LYS A 73 -1.80 16.98 -17.55
CA LYS A 73 -1.87 15.87 -16.57
C LYS A 73 -3.24 15.21 -16.51
N ILE A 74 -4.33 15.98 -16.66
CA ILE A 74 -5.69 15.45 -16.73
C ILE A 74 -5.88 14.62 -18.02
N VAL A 75 -5.49 15.18 -19.16
CA VAL A 75 -5.55 14.48 -20.46
C VAL A 75 -4.70 13.21 -20.43
N SER A 76 -3.50 13.27 -19.85
CA SER A 76 -2.65 12.08 -19.68
C SER A 76 -3.36 10.99 -18.87
N ALA A 77 -4.07 11.33 -17.78
CA ALA A 77 -4.83 10.36 -17.00
C ALA A 77 -5.94 9.68 -17.83
N HIS A 78 -6.65 10.43 -18.67
CA HIS A 78 -7.64 9.87 -19.59
C HIS A 78 -7.00 9.00 -20.68
N ILE A 79 -5.83 9.36 -21.21
CA ILE A 79 -5.09 8.54 -22.17
C ILE A 79 -4.68 7.21 -21.53
N TYR A 80 -4.18 7.22 -20.28
CA TYR A 80 -3.85 5.99 -19.56
C TYR A 80 -5.08 5.12 -19.30
N PHE A 81 -6.24 5.73 -19.03
CA PHE A 81 -7.51 5.00 -18.91
C PHE A 81 -7.88 4.28 -20.22
N LEU A 82 -7.78 5.00 -21.35
CA LEU A 82 -8.05 4.43 -22.67
C LEU A 82 -7.06 3.32 -23.02
N LEU A 83 -5.77 3.49 -22.72
CA LEU A 83 -4.76 2.45 -22.92
C LEU A 83 -5.05 1.21 -22.07
N PHE A 84 -5.44 1.38 -20.81
CA PHE A 84 -5.83 0.26 -19.95
C PHE A 84 -7.01 -0.52 -20.53
N TRP A 85 -8.06 0.16 -20.97
CA TRP A 85 -9.18 -0.47 -21.65
C TRP A 85 -8.79 -1.13 -22.97
N GLY A 86 -7.94 -0.48 -23.77
CA GLY A 86 -7.43 -1.03 -25.02
C GLY A 86 -6.66 -2.34 -24.81
N VAL A 87 -5.86 -2.42 -23.75
CA VAL A 87 -5.15 -3.65 -23.37
C VAL A 87 -6.13 -4.73 -22.93
N ILE A 88 -7.15 -4.40 -22.13
CA ILE A 88 -8.19 -5.36 -21.75
C ILE A 88 -8.91 -5.90 -23.00
N PHE A 89 -9.34 -5.03 -23.91
CA PHE A 89 -10.00 -5.44 -25.15
C PHE A 89 -9.09 -6.31 -26.02
N PHE A 90 -7.81 -5.97 -26.11
CA PHE A 90 -6.83 -6.78 -26.83
C PHE A 90 -6.73 -8.19 -26.25
N TYR A 91 -6.58 -8.34 -24.94
CA TYR A 91 -6.52 -9.65 -24.28
C TYR A 91 -7.84 -10.42 -24.37
N ALA A 92 -8.98 -9.73 -24.25
CA ALA A 92 -10.31 -10.34 -24.41
C ALA A 92 -10.49 -10.89 -25.85
N HIS A 93 -10.05 -10.14 -26.85
CA HIS A 93 -10.08 -10.59 -28.24
C HIS A 93 -9.19 -11.81 -28.48
N LEU A 94 -7.99 -11.79 -27.88
CA LEU A 94 -7.03 -12.89 -27.96
C LEU A 94 -7.58 -14.19 -27.36
N LEU A 95 -8.33 -14.10 -26.27
CA LEU A 95 -9.03 -15.24 -25.66
C LEU A 95 -10.18 -15.80 -26.52
N ILE A 96 -10.84 -14.96 -27.33
CA ILE A 96 -11.97 -15.39 -28.17
C ILE A 96 -11.49 -16.02 -29.49
N GLN A 97 -10.47 -15.45 -30.13
CA GLN A 97 -10.06 -15.87 -31.48
C GLN A 97 -9.00 -16.97 -31.51
N THR A 98 -8.25 -17.17 -30.43
CA THR A 98 -7.11 -18.09 -30.43
C THR A 98 -7.22 -19.12 -29.31
N ASP A 99 -6.50 -20.24 -29.45
CA ASP A 99 -6.33 -21.27 -28.41
C ASP A 99 -5.56 -20.76 -27.17
N TYR A 100 -5.45 -19.44 -26.99
CA TYR A 100 -4.86 -18.81 -25.82
C TYR A 100 -5.48 -19.26 -24.50
N ALA A 101 -6.78 -19.57 -24.49
CA ALA A 101 -7.43 -20.14 -23.31
C ALA A 101 -6.74 -21.44 -22.86
N LYS A 102 -6.31 -22.29 -23.79
CA LYS A 102 -5.58 -23.53 -23.50
C LYS A 102 -4.18 -23.26 -22.95
N LEU A 103 -3.54 -22.16 -23.36
CA LEU A 103 -2.24 -21.76 -22.79
C LEU A 103 -2.37 -21.35 -21.32
N PHE A 104 -3.44 -20.64 -20.95
CA PHE A 104 -3.76 -20.33 -19.55
C PHE A 104 -4.05 -21.58 -18.72
N GLU A 105 -4.74 -22.56 -19.29
CA GLU A 105 -5.04 -23.84 -18.61
C GLU A 105 -3.79 -24.73 -18.47
N SER A 106 -2.87 -24.69 -19.45
CA SER A 106 -1.67 -25.53 -19.44
C SER A 106 -0.69 -25.21 -18.31
N ASN A 107 -0.54 -23.93 -17.97
CA ASN A 107 0.43 -23.52 -16.95
C ASN A 107 0.03 -22.18 -16.31
N PHE A 108 -0.38 -22.25 -15.04
CA PHE A 108 -0.82 -21.09 -14.26
C PHE A 108 0.24 -19.98 -14.20
N TRP A 109 1.52 -20.34 -14.03
CA TRP A 109 2.60 -19.35 -13.95
C TRP A 109 2.78 -18.57 -15.24
N PHE A 110 2.60 -19.24 -16.38
CA PHE A 110 2.70 -18.63 -17.70
C PHE A 110 1.53 -17.68 -17.94
N GLY A 111 0.31 -18.08 -17.57
CA GLY A 111 -0.87 -17.21 -17.59
C GLY A 111 -0.71 -15.96 -16.71
N MET A 112 -0.15 -16.13 -15.51
CA MET A 112 0.12 -15.01 -14.62
C MET A 112 1.13 -14.02 -15.23
N LEU A 113 2.23 -14.52 -15.81
CA LEU A 113 3.23 -13.71 -16.50
C LEU A 113 2.64 -13.00 -17.73
N LEU A 114 1.77 -13.67 -18.48
CA LEU A 114 1.10 -13.07 -19.62
C LEU A 114 0.11 -11.97 -19.24
N SER A 115 -0.52 -12.06 -18.06
CA SER A 115 -1.45 -11.04 -17.57
C SER A 115 -0.75 -9.81 -16.95
N THR A 116 0.55 -9.90 -16.65
CA THR A 116 1.33 -8.82 -16.02
C THR A 116 1.18 -7.44 -16.69
N PRO A 117 1.15 -7.32 -18.03
CA PRO A 117 0.95 -6.03 -18.69
C PRO A 117 -0.35 -5.34 -18.27
N ILE A 118 -1.44 -6.08 -18.04
CA ILE A 118 -2.74 -5.53 -17.61
C ILE A 118 -2.57 -4.80 -16.28
N TYR A 119 -1.90 -5.44 -15.31
CA TYR A 119 -1.64 -4.86 -13.99
C TYR A 119 -0.68 -3.66 -14.04
N CYS A 120 0.31 -3.67 -14.93
CA CYS A 120 1.20 -2.53 -15.15
C CYS A 120 0.42 -1.28 -15.62
N PHE A 121 -0.50 -1.45 -16.56
CA PHE A 121 -1.34 -0.35 -17.04
C PHE A 121 -2.36 0.10 -16.00
N GLU A 122 -2.95 -0.82 -15.24
CA GLU A 122 -3.84 -0.49 -14.11
C GLU A 122 -3.12 0.41 -13.09
N PHE A 123 -1.91 0.01 -12.68
CA PHE A 123 -1.12 0.77 -11.71
C PHE A 123 -0.69 2.14 -12.25
N ALA A 124 -0.28 2.20 -13.53
CA ALA A 124 0.06 3.46 -14.19
C ALA A 124 -1.15 4.41 -14.25
N TRP A 125 -2.32 3.88 -14.59
CA TRP A 125 -3.57 4.63 -14.64
C TRP A 125 -3.98 5.15 -13.25
N LEU A 126 -4.04 4.29 -12.23
CA LEU A 126 -4.36 4.66 -10.85
C LEU A 126 -3.45 5.77 -10.32
N ARG A 127 -2.16 5.70 -10.64
CA ARG A 127 -1.19 6.72 -10.24
C ARG A 127 -1.43 8.06 -10.94
N ALA A 128 -1.75 8.04 -12.23
CA ALA A 128 -2.04 9.24 -13.01
C ALA A 128 -3.36 9.89 -12.57
N ASP A 129 -4.42 9.10 -12.36
CA ASP A 129 -5.73 9.55 -11.91
C ASP A 129 -5.67 10.18 -10.51
N GLY A 130 -5.00 9.51 -9.57
CA GLY A 130 -4.79 10.06 -8.23
C GLY A 130 -4.08 11.42 -8.24
N HIS A 131 -3.13 11.61 -9.16
CA HIS A 131 -2.43 12.88 -9.32
C HIS A 131 -3.32 13.96 -9.94
N ALA A 132 -4.10 13.63 -10.97
CA ALA A 132 -5.05 14.53 -11.60
C ALA A 132 -6.14 15.00 -10.62
N LYS A 133 -6.72 14.07 -9.85
CA LYS A 133 -7.74 14.37 -8.82
C LYS A 133 -7.22 15.29 -7.73
N GLU A 134 -5.96 15.11 -7.30
CA GLU A 134 -5.33 15.98 -6.31
C GLU A 134 -5.06 17.39 -6.86
N LEU A 135 -4.68 17.50 -8.13
CA LEU A 135 -4.53 18.79 -8.83
C LEU A 135 -5.86 19.53 -8.95
N VAL A 136 -6.94 18.85 -9.37
CA VAL A 136 -8.29 19.43 -9.47
C VAL A 136 -8.79 19.87 -8.09
N LYS A 137 -8.64 19.05 -7.05
CA LYS A 137 -9.03 19.39 -5.68
C LYS A 137 -8.32 20.64 -5.15
N GLN A 138 -7.05 20.84 -5.51
CA GLN A 138 -6.31 22.05 -5.12
C GLN A 138 -6.69 23.29 -5.94
N ARG A 139 -7.19 23.11 -7.16
CA ARG A 139 -7.74 24.21 -7.98
C ARG A 139 -9.09 24.68 -7.44
N GLY A 140 -10.00 23.76 -7.11
CA GLY A 140 -11.33 24.10 -6.55
C GLY A 140 -11.28 24.77 -5.17
N ARG A 141 -10.19 24.60 -4.41
CA ARG A 141 -9.96 25.32 -3.15
C ARG A 141 -9.69 26.83 -3.31
N LEU A 142 -9.61 27.33 -4.53
CA LEU A 142 -9.38 28.76 -4.80
C LEU A 142 -10.64 29.58 -5.03
N GLY A 143 -11.82 28.94 -5.07
CA GLY A 143 -13.05 29.67 -5.35
C GLY A 143 -13.07 30.35 -6.72
N LEU A 144 -12.43 29.73 -7.72
CA LEU A 144 -12.63 30.06 -9.14
C LEU A 144 -13.50 28.97 -9.77
#